data_AF-A0A1I3U7J6-F1
#
_entry.id   AF-A0A1I3U7J6-F1
#
_cell.length_a   1.000
_cell.length_b   1.000
_cell.length_c   1.000
_cell.angle_alpha   90.00
_cell.angle_beta   90.00
_cell.angle_gamma   90.00
#
_symmetry.space_group_name_H-M   'P 1'
#
loop_
_entity.id
_entity.type
_entity.pdbx_description
1 polymer ?
#
loop_
_entity_poly.entity_id
_entity_poly.type
_entity_poly.pdbx_seq_one_letter_code
_entity_poly.pdbx_strand_id
1 'polypeptide(L)' 'MPTAEYYLKQAEIASRMALAESDSEKARAMHILALEYYDKAYLAQVREASPPQPSNSPNIIQRQ' A
#
# COMPACT_ATOMS: atom_id res chain seq x y z
N MET A 1 -1.02 -7.97 7.23
CA MET A 1 -0.97 -6.70 6.48
C MET A 1 -1.14 -7.02 5.01
N PRO A 2 -1.95 -6.29 4.24
CA PRO A 2 -2.00 -6.46 2.79
C PRO A 2 -0.66 -6.09 2.15
N THR A 3 -0.26 -6.81 1.09
CA THR A 3 1.03 -6.62 0.39
C THR A 3 0.92 -5.51 -0.67
N ALA A 4 2.07 -5.06 -1.18
CA ALA A 4 2.09 -4.12 -2.32
C ALA A 4 1.33 -4.67 -3.55
N GLU A 5 1.53 -5.96 -3.86
CA GLU A 5 0.85 -6.62 -4.98
C GLU A 5 -0.68 -6.63 -4.83
N TYR A 6 -1.18 -6.86 -3.61
CA TYR A 6 -2.62 -6.79 -3.35
C TYR A 6 -3.19 -5.42 -3.71
N TYR A 7 -2.54 -4.35 -3.28
CA TYR A 7 -3.00 -2.99 -3.58
C TYR A 7 -2.88 -2.64 -5.06
N LEU A 8 -1.82 -3.08 -5.75
CA LEU A 8 -1.70 -2.91 -7.20
C LEU A 8 -2.85 -3.57 -7.95
N LYS A 9 -3.26 -4.78 -7.54
CA LYS A 9 -4.39 -5.47 -8.15
C LYS A 9 -5.72 -4.72 -7.94
N GLN A 10 -5.92 -4.13 -6.76
CA GLN A 10 -7.10 -3.28 -6.51
C GLN A 10 -7.07 -1.99 -7.34
N ALA A 11 -5.90 -1.36 -7.49
CA ALA A 11 -5.72 -0.18 -8.34
C ALA A 11 -6.05 -0.47 -9.81
N GLU A 12 -5.62 -1.63 -10.31
CA GLU A 12 -5.91 -2.07 -11.67
C GLU A 12 -7.42 -2.28 -11.87
N ILE A 13 -8.09 -2.98 -10.95
CA ILE A 13 -9.54 -3.21 -11.03
C ILE A 13 -10.30 -1.88 -11.04
N ALA A 14 -9.98 -0.97 -10.10
CA ALA A 14 -10.60 0.35 -10.04
C ALA A 14 -10.36 1.17 -11.32
N SER A 15 -9.16 1.10 -11.90
CA SER A 15 -8.84 1.78 -13.17
C SER A 15 -9.65 1.23 -14.34
N ARG A 16 -9.81 -0.10 -14.44
CA ARG A 16 -10.64 -0.73 -15.47
C ARG A 16 -12.11 -0.37 -15.31
N MET A 17 -12.62 -0.33 -14.07
CA MET A 17 -14.00 0.09 -13.80
C MET A 17 -14.21 1.56 -14.17
N ALA A 18 -13.26 2.45 -13.84
CA ALA A 18 -13.31 3.85 -14.21
C ALA A 18 -13.40 4.07 -15.73
N LEU A 19 -12.63 3.29 -16.52
CA LEU A 19 -12.64 3.37 -17.98
C LEU A 19 -13.91 2.80 -18.63
N ALA A 20 -14.55 1.82 -17.98
CA ALA A 20 -15.79 1.20 -18.46
C ALA A 20 -17.05 1.97 -18.05
N GLU A 21 -16.93 2.89 -17.09
CA GLU A 21 -18.05 3.65 -16.55
C GLU A 21 -18.44 4.80 -17.50
N SER A 22 -19.75 4.91 -17.75
CA SER A 22 -20.31 5.92 -18.67
C SER A 22 -20.60 7.24 -17.95
N ASP A 23 -20.83 7.18 -16.63
CA ASP A 23 -21.03 8.34 -15.78
C ASP A 23 -19.67 8.95 -15.38
N SER A 24 -19.45 10.21 -15.78
CA SER A 24 -18.16 10.88 -15.58
C SER A 24 -17.81 11.13 -14.12
N GLU A 25 -18.80 11.32 -13.24
CA GLU A 25 -18.55 11.51 -11.81
C GLU A 25 -18.16 10.19 -11.15
N LYS A 26 -18.84 9.10 -11.51
CA LYS A 26 -18.49 7.76 -11.01
C LYS A 26 -17.15 7.30 -11.55
N ALA A 27 -16.87 7.52 -12.84
CA ALA A 27 -15.57 7.23 -13.44
C ALA A 27 -14.45 7.99 -12.69
N ARG A 28 -14.67 9.27 -12.38
CA ARG A 28 -13.73 10.08 -11.60
C ARG A 28 -13.53 9.52 -10.19
N ALA A 29 -14.60 9.14 -9.51
CA ALA A 29 -14.51 8.55 -8.16
C ALA A 29 -13.71 7.24 -8.16
N MET A 30 -13.94 6.37 -9.14
CA MET A 30 -13.18 5.12 -9.32
C MET A 30 -11.71 5.39 -9.68
N HIS A 31 -11.44 6.41 -10.49
CA HIS A 31 -10.08 6.81 -10.80
C HIS A 31 -9.32 7.31 -9.56
N ILE A 32 -9.96 8.14 -8.71
CA ILE A 32 -9.38 8.57 -7.44
C ILE A 32 -9.08 7.37 -6.54
N LEU A 33 -10.01 6.41 -6.46
CA LEU A 33 -9.81 5.19 -5.69
C LEU A 33 -8.60 4.37 -6.19
N ALA A 34 -8.39 4.30 -7.51
CA ALA A 34 -7.21 3.65 -8.07
C ALA A 34 -5.91 4.33 -7.62
N LEU A 35 -5.87 5.67 -7.61
CA LEU A 35 -4.72 6.44 -7.13
C LEU A 35 -4.43 6.17 -5.65
N GLU A 36 -5.46 6.13 -4.80
CA GLU A 36 -5.29 5.79 -3.38
C GLU A 36 -4.70 4.39 -3.17
N TYR A 37 -5.04 3.43 -4.04
CA TYR A 37 -4.43 2.10 -3.99
C TYR A 37 -2.97 2.09 -4.44
N TYR A 38 -2.59 2.91 -5.42
CA TYR A 38 -1.18 3.08 -5.77
C TYR A 38 -0.36 3.64 -4.61
N ASP A 39 -0.89 4.64 -3.89
CA ASP A 39 -0.23 5.20 -2.71
C ASP A 39 -0.06 4.12 -1.61
N LYS A 40 -1.09 3.31 -1.37
CA LYS A 40 -1.01 2.19 -0.41
C LYS A 40 -0.01 1.13 -0.85
N ALA A 41 0.07 0.81 -2.14
CA ALA A 41 1.05 -0.11 -2.69
C ALA A 41 2.48 0.40 -2.48
N TYR A 42 2.72 1.69 -2.72
CA TYR A 42 4.01 2.33 -2.47
C TYR A 42 4.41 2.23 -1.00
N LEU A 43 3.50 2.57 -0.08
CA LEU A 43 3.78 2.48 1.36
C LEU A 43 4.04 1.04 1.81
N ALA A 44 3.30 0.06 1.27
CA ALA A 44 3.53 -1.35 1.55
C ALA A 44 4.90 -1.82 1.05
N GLN A 45 5.30 -1.41 -0.16
CA GLN A 45 6.59 -1.74 -0.73
C GLN A 45 7.75 -1.11 0.06
N VAL A 46 7.63 0.15 0.49
CA VAL A 46 8.62 0.82 1.35
C VAL A 46 8.76 0.09 2.68
N ARG A 47 7.66 -0.38 3.28
CA ARG A 47 7.69 -1.17 4.52
C ARG A 47 8.36 -2.54 4.33
N GLU A 48 8.06 -3.23 3.23
CA GLU A 48 8.69 -4.51 2.90
C GLU A 48 10.19 -4.37 2.60
N ALA A 49 10.60 -3.25 1.98
CA ALA A 49 12.00 -2.95 1.67
C ALA A 49 12.79 -2.38 2.85
N SER A 50 12.12 -1.92 3.90
CA SER A 50 12.78 -1.43 5.12
C SER A 50 13.35 -2.62 5.89
N PRO A 51 14.66 -2.64 6.24
CA PRO A 51 15.22 -3.74 6.99
C PRO A 51 14.50 -3.87 8.34
N PRO A 52 14.31 -5.09 8.87
CA PRO A 52 13.83 -5.26 10.23
C PRO A 52 14.77 -4.48 11.14
N GLN A 53 14.25 -3.46 11.83
CA GLN A 53 15.02 -2.78 12.85
C GLN A 53 15.51 -3.86 13.82
N PRO A 54 16.84 -3.95 14.09
CA PRO A 54 17.29 -4.80 15.16
C PRO A 54 16.55 -4.35 16.41
N SER A 55 15.71 -5.23 16.94
CA SER A 55 15.19 -5.07 18.29
C SER A 55 16.42 -4.92 19.16
N ASN A 56 16.72 -3.70 19.60
CA ASN A 56 17.75 -3.45 20.58
C ASN A 56 17.33 -4.19 21.85
N SER A 57 17.77 -5.44 21.96
CA SER A 57 17.78 -6.16 23.22
C SER A 57 18.61 -5.30 24.16
N PRO A 58 18.04 -4.77 25.25
CA PRO A 58 18.81 -3.94 26.18
C PRO A 58 19.96 -4.80 26.69
N ASN A 59 21.17 -4.29 26.49
CA ASN A 59 22.41 -4.88 26.96
C ASN A 59 22.28 -5.00 28.49
N ILE A 60 21.94 -6.18 28.99
CA ILE A 60 21.92 -6.46 30.43
C ILE A 60 23.38 -6.51 30.86
N ILE A 61 23.91 -5.34 31.22
CA ILE A 61 25.12 -5.25 32.04
C ILE A 61 24.73 -5.77 33.42
N GLN A 62 24.86 -7.08 33.64
CA GLN A 62 24.97 -7.63 34.99
C GLN A 62 26.37 -7.30 35.50
N ARG A 63 26.52 -6.11 36.11
CA ARG A 63 27.54 -5.89 37.12
C ARG A 63 26.98 -6.37 38.44
N GLN A 64 27.52 -7.47 38.95
CA GLN A 64 28.12 -7.61 40.29
C GLN A 64 28.44 -9.07 40.57
#